data_AF-A0A2D5R8G3-F1
#
_entry.id   AF-A0A2D5R8G3-F1
#
_cell.length_a   1.000
_cell.length_b   1.000
_cell.length_c   1.000
_cell.angle_alpha   90.00
_cell.angle_beta   90.00
_cell.angle_gamma   90.00
#
_symmetry.space_group_name_H-M   'P 1'
#
loop_
_entity.id
_entity.type
_entity.pdbx_description
1 polymer ?
#
loop_
_entity_poly.entity_id
_entity_poly.type
_entity_poly.pdbx_seq_one_letter_code
_entity_poly.pdbx_strand_id
1 'polypeptide(L)'
;MTATELDQIVVDNQQTYNDLAEFCRTEWSTEDLPLRCDPSSPPLFYRYGVEQQIQGALARKIALDQGGYIVFDETEAMVVIDVNTGSSVGQHCLDKTHYETNLEAAKIIAHQIRLRNLSGIIVIDFIDMKPAVHRDQVLSELKAAMINDGADTYVSNFTELGLVQIRRERRRSSLRKILTEGCSVCSGSGGVKTLDAVFMDVWRRVSKVTKAHNVKQLELQVSLELMDYLQSSTDSLLEGLEQGFNCIIELNYQPRYPREHFNVVPVRANK
;
A
#
# COMPACT_ATOMS: atom_id res chain seq x y z
N MET A 1 6.69 16.84 28.94
CA MET A 1 7.13 15.44 28.95
C MET A 1 6.17 14.66 29.83
N THR A 2 5.22 13.93 29.25
CA THR A 2 4.55 12.84 29.96
C THR A 2 4.94 11.59 29.20
N ALA A 3 6.22 11.24 29.34
CA ALA A 3 6.71 9.96 28.89
C ALA A 3 6.02 8.91 29.78
N THR A 4 5.40 7.92 29.14
CA THR A 4 5.34 6.56 29.69
C THR A 4 6.64 6.30 30.42
N GLU A 5 6.59 5.86 31.68
CA GLU A 5 7.78 5.56 32.48
C GLU A 5 8.73 4.70 31.64
N LEU A 6 9.87 5.27 31.27
CA LEU A 6 10.83 4.63 30.39
C LEU A 6 11.63 3.65 31.24
N ASP A 7 11.27 2.37 31.19
CA ASP A 7 11.91 1.35 32.01
C ASP A 7 13.37 1.08 31.58
N GLN A 8 13.62 0.98 30.27
CA GLN A 8 14.92 0.62 29.73
C GLN A 8 15.10 1.04 28.27
N ILE A 9 16.31 1.45 27.90
CA ILE A 9 16.78 1.60 26.52
C ILE A 9 17.77 0.47 26.24
N VAL A 10 17.44 -0.44 25.32
CA VAL A 10 18.30 -1.58 24.97
C VAL A 10 18.90 -1.38 23.57
N VAL A 11 20.21 -1.62 23.44
CA VAL A 11 20.97 -1.48 22.19
C VAL A 11 21.76 -2.77 21.95
N ASP A 12 21.77 -3.31 20.74
CA ASP A 12 22.47 -4.57 20.43
C ASP A 12 23.87 -4.39 19.83
N ASN A 13 24.32 -3.13 19.66
CA ASN A 13 25.63 -2.77 19.16
C ASN A 13 26.41 -1.90 20.16
N GLN A 14 27.64 -2.33 20.48
CA GLN A 14 28.48 -1.65 21.47
C GLN A 14 28.90 -0.23 21.05
N GLN A 15 29.15 0.00 19.75
CA GLN A 15 29.49 1.33 19.25
C GLN A 15 28.29 2.27 19.42
N THR A 16 27.10 1.84 18.99
CA THR A 16 25.86 2.61 19.15
C THR A 16 25.55 2.89 20.63
N TYR A 17 25.82 1.96 21.54
CA TYR A 17 25.71 2.20 22.98
C TYR A 17 26.63 3.32 23.44
N ASN A 18 27.90 3.30 23.02
CA ASN A 18 28.88 4.32 23.40
C ASN A 18 28.49 5.71 22.86
N ASP A 19 28.07 5.76 21.59
CA ASP A 19 27.62 6.99 20.93
C ASP A 19 26.39 7.58 21.64
N LEU A 20 25.41 6.74 22.00
CA LEU A 20 24.22 7.15 22.74
C LEU A 20 24.56 7.63 24.16
N ALA A 21 25.44 6.93 24.87
CA ALA A 21 25.86 7.34 26.20
C ALA A 21 26.57 8.70 26.18
N GLU A 22 27.39 8.97 25.16
CA GLU A 22 28.01 10.28 24.95
C GLU A 22 26.99 11.37 24.62
N PHE A 23 26.05 11.08 23.72
CA PHE A 23 24.96 12.00 23.39
C PHE A 23 24.14 12.40 24.64
N CYS A 24 23.79 11.43 25.50
CA CYS A 24 23.00 11.69 26.71
C CYS A 24 23.74 12.59 27.72
N ARG A 25 25.06 12.39 27.88
CA ARG A 25 25.89 13.24 28.74
C ARG A 25 25.94 14.68 28.24
N THR A 26 26.12 14.86 26.93
CA THR A 26 26.34 16.18 26.32
C THR A 26 25.04 16.98 26.19
N GLU A 27 23.97 16.39 25.67
CA GLU A 27 22.75 17.12 25.29
C GLU A 27 21.70 17.18 26.42
N TRP A 28 21.63 16.14 27.26
CA TRP A 28 20.63 16.06 28.32
C TRP A 28 21.18 16.26 29.72
N SER A 29 22.52 16.25 29.90
CA SER A 29 23.15 16.36 31.23
C SER A 29 22.61 15.34 32.25
N THR A 30 22.09 14.20 31.78
CA THR A 30 21.56 13.12 32.61
C THR A 30 22.40 11.86 32.41
N GLU A 31 23.01 11.37 33.49
CA GLU A 31 23.68 10.05 33.49
C GLU A 31 22.70 8.90 33.76
N ASP A 32 21.46 9.20 34.13
CA ASP A 32 20.49 8.25 34.69
C ASP A 32 19.54 7.59 33.68
N LEU A 33 19.78 7.73 32.37
CA LEU A 33 18.96 7.00 31.39
C LEU A 33 19.27 5.50 31.52
N PRO A 34 18.24 4.62 31.60
CA PRO A 34 18.42 3.19 31.85
C PRO A 34 18.92 2.46 30.58
N LEU A 35 20.14 2.79 30.14
CA LEU A 35 20.77 2.28 28.92
C LEU A 35 21.45 0.92 29.18
N ARG A 36 21.19 -0.07 28.32
CA ARG A 36 21.84 -1.39 28.37
C ARG A 36 22.28 -1.83 26.98
N CYS A 37 23.52 -2.32 26.87
CA CYS A 37 23.99 -3.04 25.69
C CYS A 37 23.66 -4.54 25.82
N ASP A 38 23.02 -5.13 24.82
CA ASP A 38 22.65 -6.54 24.76
C ASP A 38 22.91 -7.11 23.35
N PRO A 39 24.15 -7.53 23.04
CA PRO A 39 24.53 -8.06 21.74
C PRO A 39 24.19 -9.57 21.58
N SER A 40 23.37 -10.14 22.45
CA SER A 40 23.13 -11.58 22.46
C SER A 40 22.22 -12.04 21.32
N SER A 41 22.34 -13.31 20.93
CA SER A 41 21.47 -13.96 19.93
C SER A 41 20.21 -14.54 20.58
N PRO A 42 19.02 -14.46 19.95
CA PRO A 42 18.74 -13.86 18.64
C PRO A 42 18.70 -12.32 18.69
N PRO A 43 18.80 -11.63 17.53
CA PRO A 43 18.79 -10.17 17.44
C PRO A 43 17.64 -9.52 18.20
N LEU A 44 17.86 -8.28 18.65
CA LEU A 44 16.96 -7.59 19.58
C LEU A 44 15.51 -7.53 19.07
N PHE A 45 15.31 -7.07 17.84
CA PHE A 45 13.97 -6.94 17.25
C PHE A 45 13.26 -8.28 17.09
N TYR A 46 14.01 -9.35 16.83
CA TYR A 46 13.43 -10.69 16.74
C TYR A 46 12.97 -11.16 18.12
N ARG A 47 13.80 -11.00 19.16
CA ARG A 47 13.47 -11.41 20.54
C ARG A 47 12.22 -10.73 21.08
N TYR A 48 12.02 -9.45 20.77
CA TYR A 48 10.88 -8.66 21.21
C TYR A 48 9.71 -8.65 20.20
N GLY A 49 9.79 -9.39 19.10
CA GLY A 49 8.73 -9.48 18.09
C GLY A 49 8.51 -8.20 17.26
N VAL A 50 9.43 -7.24 17.30
CA VAL A 50 9.35 -5.97 16.55
C VAL A 50 9.37 -6.23 15.04
N GLU A 51 10.15 -7.20 14.58
CA GLU A 51 10.23 -7.55 13.15
C GLU A 51 8.86 -7.94 12.59
N GLN A 52 8.10 -8.74 13.34
CA GLN A 52 6.74 -9.15 12.96
C GLN A 52 5.78 -7.96 12.95
N GLN A 53 5.94 -7.01 13.88
CA GLN A 53 5.14 -5.78 13.88
C GLN A 53 5.46 -4.88 12.69
N ILE A 54 6.72 -4.76 12.28
CA ILE A 54 7.14 -4.00 11.08
C ILE A 54 6.50 -4.63 9.84
N GLN A 55 6.59 -5.95 9.69
CA GLN A 55 5.95 -6.65 8.56
C GLN A 55 4.43 -6.46 8.57
N GLY A 56 3.78 -6.58 9.73
CA GLY A 56 2.35 -6.31 9.89
C GLY A 56 1.96 -4.86 9.57
N ALA A 57 2.82 -3.90 9.90
CA ALA A 57 2.62 -2.49 9.58
C ALA A 57 2.78 -2.18 8.07
N LEU A 58 3.53 -2.98 7.33
CA LEU A 58 3.62 -2.87 5.87
C LEU A 58 2.46 -3.58 5.14
N ALA A 59 1.76 -4.50 5.82
CA ALA A 59 0.62 -5.20 5.23
C ALA A 59 -0.55 -4.24 4.92
N ARG A 60 -1.19 -4.42 3.76
CA ARG A 60 -2.41 -3.66 3.40
C ARG A 60 -3.58 -4.01 4.32
N LYS A 61 -3.67 -5.26 4.77
CA LYS A 61 -4.78 -5.82 5.55
C LYS A 61 -4.29 -6.32 6.90
N ILE A 62 -5.02 -6.00 7.96
CA ILE A 62 -4.78 -6.49 9.32
C ILE A 62 -6.01 -7.29 9.75
N ALA A 63 -5.82 -8.54 10.20
CA ALA A 63 -6.89 -9.34 10.74
C ALA A 63 -7.27 -8.86 12.15
N LEU A 64 -8.57 -8.95 12.46
CA LEU A 64 -9.13 -8.74 13.78
C LEU A 64 -9.39 -10.08 14.45
N ASP A 65 -9.35 -10.12 15.78
CA ASP A 65 -9.53 -11.34 16.58
C ASP A 65 -10.88 -12.01 16.30
N GLN A 66 -11.92 -11.20 16.07
CA GLN A 66 -13.28 -11.67 15.78
C GLN A 66 -13.52 -12.03 14.30
N GLY A 67 -12.45 -12.25 13.53
CA GLY A 67 -12.51 -12.67 12.13
C GLY A 67 -12.81 -11.53 11.14
N GLY A 68 -12.96 -10.30 11.61
CA GLY A 68 -12.96 -9.10 10.79
C GLY A 68 -11.57 -8.75 10.28
N TYR A 69 -11.47 -7.64 9.56
CA TYR A 69 -10.19 -7.10 9.12
C TYR A 69 -10.26 -5.61 8.81
N ILE A 70 -9.12 -4.94 8.93
CA ILE A 70 -8.95 -3.53 8.56
C ILE A 70 -8.08 -3.45 7.32
N VAL A 71 -8.48 -2.62 6.35
CA VAL A 71 -7.73 -2.32 5.14
C VAL A 71 -7.17 -0.90 5.24
N PHE A 72 -5.89 -0.72 4.93
CA PHE A 72 -5.22 0.58 4.91
C PHE A 72 -4.76 0.89 3.48
N ASP A 73 -5.29 1.97 2.91
CA ASP A 73 -4.91 2.49 1.60
C ASP A 73 -4.34 3.90 1.71
N GLU A 74 -3.04 4.02 1.44
CA GLU A 74 -2.36 5.31 1.31
C GLU A 74 -2.50 5.81 -0.13
N THR A 75 -3.21 6.93 -0.31
CA THR A 75 -3.32 7.63 -1.61
C THR A 75 -2.41 8.84 -1.65
N GLU A 76 -2.40 9.58 -2.76
CA GLU A 76 -1.64 10.82 -2.88
C GLU A 76 -2.10 11.90 -1.88
N ALA A 77 -3.41 12.05 -1.70
CA ALA A 77 -3.99 13.14 -0.92
C ALA A 77 -4.32 12.77 0.52
N MET A 78 -4.75 11.53 0.76
CA MET A 78 -5.23 11.08 2.07
C MET A 78 -5.02 9.58 2.29
N VAL A 79 -5.16 9.15 3.54
CA VAL A 79 -5.21 7.74 3.90
C VAL A 79 -6.66 7.32 4.08
N VAL A 80 -7.05 6.20 3.49
CA VAL A 80 -8.36 5.59 3.67
C VAL A 80 -8.19 4.31 4.47
N ILE A 81 -9.03 4.14 5.49
CA ILE A 81 -9.03 2.98 6.37
C ILE A 81 -10.44 2.41 6.39
N ASP A 82 -10.57 1.13 6.07
CA ASP A 82 -11.86 0.46 5.91
C ASP A 82 -11.96 -0.74 6.85
N VAL A 83 -13.05 -0.85 7.60
CA VAL A 83 -13.28 -1.90 8.60
C VAL A 83 -14.32 -2.88 8.08
N ASN A 84 -13.96 -4.16 8.02
CA ASN A 84 -14.83 -5.20 7.49
C ASN A 84 -15.05 -6.33 8.50
N THR A 85 -16.24 -6.92 8.46
CA THR A 85 -16.50 -8.23 9.08
C THR A 85 -16.08 -9.37 8.14
N GLY A 86 -15.57 -10.47 8.68
CA GLY A 86 -15.29 -11.68 7.89
C GLY A 86 -16.51 -12.54 7.63
N SER A 87 -16.36 -13.52 6.75
CA SER A 87 -17.42 -14.45 6.32
C SER A 87 -17.90 -15.40 7.42
N SER A 88 -17.16 -15.52 8.53
CA SER A 88 -17.40 -16.49 9.60
C SER A 88 -18.21 -15.93 10.77
N VAL A 89 -18.81 -14.74 10.64
CA VAL A 89 -19.69 -14.19 11.67
C VAL A 89 -20.96 -15.05 11.72
N GLY A 90 -21.10 -15.84 12.79
CA GLY A 90 -22.30 -16.63 13.04
C GLY A 90 -23.55 -15.74 13.01
N GLN A 91 -24.67 -16.29 12.54
CA GLN A 91 -25.96 -15.58 12.32
C GLN A 91 -26.58 -14.89 13.56
N HIS A 92 -25.90 -14.84 14.70
CA HIS A 92 -26.41 -14.24 15.93
C HIS A 92 -25.95 -12.79 16.08
N CYS A 93 -26.94 -11.88 16.02
CA CYS A 93 -26.86 -10.43 16.29
C CYS A 93 -25.73 -9.66 15.58
N LEU A 94 -25.89 -9.44 14.27
CA LEU A 94 -24.99 -8.63 13.44
C LEU A 94 -24.67 -7.25 14.06
N ASP A 95 -25.68 -6.58 14.64
CA ASP A 95 -25.49 -5.25 15.24
C ASP A 95 -24.48 -5.26 16.41
N LYS A 96 -24.44 -6.36 17.19
CA LYS A 96 -23.47 -6.53 18.28
C LYS A 96 -22.08 -6.82 17.72
N THR A 97 -21.98 -7.71 16.72
CA THR A 97 -20.69 -8.03 16.09
C THR A 97 -20.06 -6.81 15.42
N HIS A 98 -20.84 -5.99 14.71
CA HIS A 98 -20.35 -4.76 14.08
C HIS A 98 -19.78 -3.80 15.13
N TYR A 99 -20.49 -3.63 16.24
CA TYR A 99 -20.05 -2.77 17.35
C TYR A 99 -18.74 -3.28 17.97
N GLU A 100 -18.65 -4.56 18.33
CA GLU A 100 -17.44 -5.15 18.91
C GLU A 100 -16.24 -5.08 17.95
N THR A 101 -16.49 -5.33 16.66
CA THR A 101 -15.47 -5.24 15.60
C THR A 101 -14.95 -3.81 15.46
N ASN A 102 -15.84 -2.81 15.47
CA ASN A 102 -15.45 -1.40 15.37
C ASN A 102 -14.68 -0.91 16.61
N LEU A 103 -15.01 -1.39 17.82
CA LEU A 103 -14.27 -1.09 19.04
C LEU A 103 -12.84 -1.63 19.00
N GLU A 104 -12.68 -2.89 18.57
CA GLU A 104 -11.37 -3.50 18.37
C GLU A 104 -10.58 -2.73 17.30
N ALA A 105 -11.24 -2.43 16.18
CA ALA A 105 -10.64 -1.70 15.08
C ALA A 105 -10.17 -0.30 15.49
N ALA A 106 -10.93 0.44 16.30
CA ALA A 106 -10.53 1.76 16.78
C ALA A 106 -9.16 1.77 17.48
N LYS A 107 -8.91 0.77 18.34
CA LYS A 107 -7.63 0.61 19.05
C LYS A 107 -6.48 0.28 18.10
N ILE A 108 -6.72 -0.68 17.19
CA ILE A 108 -5.70 -1.13 16.22
C ILE A 108 -5.37 -0.01 15.23
N ILE A 109 -6.38 0.71 14.74
CA ILE A 109 -6.20 1.85 13.84
C ILE A 109 -5.33 2.92 14.49
N ALA A 110 -5.64 3.31 15.73
CA ALA A 110 -4.83 4.30 16.44
C ALA A 110 -3.37 3.86 16.61
N HIS A 111 -3.15 2.60 16.98
CA HIS A 111 -1.80 2.03 17.08
C HIS A 111 -1.08 2.02 15.72
N GLN A 112 -1.75 1.62 14.64
CA GLN A 112 -1.19 1.54 13.29
C GLN A 112 -0.92 2.91 12.67
N ILE A 113 -1.74 3.92 12.95
CA ILE A 113 -1.47 5.31 12.54
C ILE A 113 -0.10 5.75 13.07
N ARG A 114 0.21 5.45 14.35
CA ARG A 114 1.51 5.76 14.95
C ARG A 114 2.63 4.90 14.39
N LEU A 115 2.45 3.58 14.34
CA LEU A 115 3.47 2.64 13.89
C LEU A 115 3.87 2.86 12.42
N ARG A 116 2.88 3.12 11.55
CA ARG A 116 3.10 3.43 10.13
C ARG A 116 3.45 4.90 9.89
N ASN A 117 3.38 5.74 10.93
CA ASN A 117 3.52 7.19 10.85
C ASN A 117 2.62 7.84 9.76
N LEU A 118 1.35 7.44 9.73
CA LEU A 118 0.35 8.01 8.81
C LEU A 118 0.07 9.46 9.21
N SER A 119 -0.06 10.36 8.23
CA SER A 119 -0.17 11.80 8.49
C SER A 119 -1.04 12.46 7.42
N GLY A 120 -1.46 13.71 7.65
CA GLY A 120 -2.37 14.45 6.79
C GLY A 120 -3.82 14.13 7.13
N ILE A 121 -4.66 14.00 6.11
CA ILE A 121 -6.05 13.59 6.27
C ILE A 121 -6.12 12.06 6.24
N ILE A 122 -6.75 11.48 7.25
CA ILE A 122 -7.02 10.06 7.37
C ILE A 122 -8.53 9.91 7.52
N VAL A 123 -9.14 9.08 6.69
CA VAL A 123 -10.58 8.81 6.69
C VAL A 123 -10.78 7.36 7.10
N ILE A 124 -11.65 7.14 8.08
CA ILE A 124 -11.99 5.82 8.60
C ILE A 124 -13.46 5.54 8.28
N ASP A 125 -13.69 4.45 7.55
CA ASP A 125 -15.00 3.88 7.28
C ASP A 125 -15.23 2.71 8.24
N PHE A 126 -16.02 2.98 9.29
CA PHE A 126 -16.43 1.95 10.24
C PHE A 126 -17.68 1.25 9.74
N ILE A 127 -17.87 0.00 10.14
CA ILE A 127 -19.09 -0.75 9.79
C ILE A 127 -20.31 -0.01 10.34
N ASP A 128 -21.39 0.06 9.55
CA ASP A 128 -22.64 0.71 9.95
C ASP A 128 -23.17 0.21 11.30
N MET A 129 -23.45 1.17 12.19
CA MET A 129 -24.02 0.95 13.53
C MET A 129 -25.34 1.70 13.67
N LYS A 130 -26.44 0.97 13.90
CA LYS A 130 -27.78 1.59 14.07
C LYS A 130 -27.91 2.44 15.34
N PRO A 131 -27.47 1.97 16.53
CA PRO A 131 -27.60 2.77 17.74
C PRO A 131 -26.57 3.89 17.78
N ALA A 132 -27.00 5.12 18.04
CA ALA A 132 -26.08 6.27 18.20
C ALA A 132 -25.07 6.05 19.33
N VAL A 133 -25.49 5.40 20.43
CA VAL A 133 -24.62 5.07 21.57
C VAL A 133 -23.40 4.26 21.14
N HIS A 134 -23.55 3.31 20.21
CA HIS A 134 -22.43 2.50 19.72
C HIS A 134 -21.42 3.36 18.94
N ARG A 135 -21.90 4.30 18.10
CA ARG A 135 -21.04 5.26 17.41
C ARG A 135 -20.26 6.12 18.40
N ASP A 136 -20.93 6.65 19.42
CA ASP A 136 -20.30 7.49 20.44
C ASP A 136 -19.22 6.74 21.22
N GLN A 137 -19.47 5.47 21.54
CA GLN A 137 -18.51 4.59 22.23
C GLN A 137 -17.27 4.28 21.37
N VAL A 138 -17.47 3.91 20.09
CA VAL A 138 -16.36 3.68 19.15
C VAL A 138 -15.53 4.94 18.95
N LEU A 139 -16.18 6.10 18.82
CA LEU A 139 -15.50 7.37 18.68
C LEU A 139 -14.71 7.74 19.95
N SER A 140 -15.28 7.51 21.13
CA SER A 140 -14.60 7.75 22.40
C SER A 140 -13.37 6.86 22.55
N GLU A 141 -13.46 5.59 22.16
CA GLU A 141 -12.33 4.66 22.17
C GLU A 141 -11.24 5.11 21.21
N LEU A 142 -11.58 5.49 19.98
CA LEU A 142 -10.62 6.02 19.00
C LEU A 142 -9.92 7.28 19.52
N LYS A 143 -10.67 8.23 20.08
CA LYS A 143 -10.10 9.46 20.67
C LYS A 143 -9.15 9.11 21.81
N ALA A 144 -9.58 8.24 22.74
CA ALA A 144 -8.76 7.82 23.87
C ALA A 144 -7.45 7.15 23.41
N ALA A 145 -7.52 6.24 22.43
CA ALA A 145 -6.36 5.56 21.87
C ALA A 145 -5.40 6.49 21.12
N MET A 146 -5.85 7.67 20.70
CA MET A 146 -5.04 8.70 20.02
C MET A 146 -4.48 9.78 20.96
N ILE A 147 -4.90 9.85 22.24
CA ILE A 147 -4.46 10.90 23.19
C ILE A 147 -2.93 10.95 23.35
N ASN A 148 -2.28 9.79 23.37
CA ASN A 148 -0.83 9.67 23.58
C ASN A 148 -0.03 9.74 22.26
N ASP A 149 -0.63 10.16 21.15
CA ASP A 149 0.13 10.44 19.93
C ASP A 149 1.01 11.68 20.14
N GLY A 150 2.30 11.55 19.82
CA GLY A 150 3.22 12.67 19.93
C GLY A 150 2.94 13.80 18.92
N ALA A 151 2.22 13.52 17.83
CA ALA A 151 1.87 14.48 16.78
C ALA A 151 0.55 15.21 17.07
N ASP A 152 0.46 16.49 16.69
CA ASP A 152 -0.81 17.24 16.81
C ASP A 152 -1.90 16.56 15.97
N THR A 153 -2.99 16.18 16.65
CA THR A 153 -4.02 15.31 16.07
C THR A 153 -5.41 15.81 16.43
N TYR A 154 -6.26 15.94 15.42
CA TYR A 154 -7.67 16.21 15.55
C TYR A 154 -8.47 15.02 15.04
N VAL A 155 -9.46 14.55 15.82
CA VAL A 155 -10.40 13.49 15.45
C VAL A 155 -11.81 14.09 15.38
N SER A 156 -12.44 14.06 14.21
CA SER A 156 -13.80 14.54 14.01
C SER A 156 -14.82 13.63 14.68
N ASN A 157 -16.06 14.10 14.80
CA ASN A 157 -17.18 13.19 15.04
C ASN A 157 -17.51 12.40 13.75
N PHE A 158 -18.42 11.44 13.84
CA PHE A 158 -19.02 10.82 12.66
C PHE A 158 -19.65 11.89 11.76
N THR A 159 -19.30 11.86 10.48
CA THR A 159 -19.88 12.70 9.43
C THR A 159 -21.28 12.22 9.05
N GLU A 160 -21.99 13.02 8.25
CA GLU A 160 -23.29 12.64 7.67
C GLU A 160 -23.21 11.37 6.81
N LEU A 161 -22.03 11.08 6.24
CA LEU A 161 -21.77 9.87 5.45
C LEU A 161 -21.31 8.67 6.30
N GLY A 162 -21.29 8.77 7.63
CA GLY A 162 -20.85 7.67 8.50
C GLY A 162 -19.34 7.53 8.66
N LEU A 163 -18.54 8.42 8.07
CA LEU A 163 -17.08 8.41 8.14
C LEU A 163 -16.55 9.18 9.35
N VAL A 164 -15.39 8.77 9.89
CA VAL A 164 -14.60 9.54 10.86
C VAL A 164 -13.35 10.08 10.20
N GLN A 165 -13.04 11.37 10.42
CA GLN A 165 -11.87 12.02 9.84
C GLN A 165 -10.85 12.34 10.92
N ILE A 166 -9.58 12.07 10.64
CA ILE A 166 -8.46 12.47 11.48
C ILE A 166 -7.56 13.41 10.67
N ARG A 167 -7.20 14.55 11.26
CA ARG A 167 -6.14 15.41 10.77
C ARG A 167 -4.94 15.26 11.70
N ARG A 168 -3.84 14.70 11.19
CA ARG A 168 -2.61 14.47 11.95
C ARG A 168 -1.44 15.21 11.32
N GLU A 169 -0.70 15.98 12.13
CA GLU A 169 0.48 16.73 11.69
C GLU A 169 1.53 15.84 11.02
N ARG A 170 2.08 16.29 9.89
CA ARG A 170 3.12 15.57 9.16
C ARG A 170 4.50 15.95 9.68
N ARG A 171 5.13 15.04 10.44
CA ARG A 171 6.51 15.22 10.94
C ARG A 171 7.58 14.54 10.12
N ARG A 172 7.31 13.32 9.66
CA ARG A 172 8.24 12.46 8.89
C ARG A 172 7.49 11.70 7.80
N SER A 173 8.22 11.05 6.89
CA SER A 173 7.63 10.13 5.91
C SER A 173 6.96 8.93 6.58
N SER A 174 5.92 8.36 5.96
CA SER A 174 5.30 7.11 6.43
C SER A 174 6.27 5.95 6.31
N LEU A 175 6.04 4.91 7.11
CA LEU A 175 6.87 3.70 7.13
C LEU A 175 6.97 3.06 5.73
N ARG A 176 5.84 2.96 5.03
CA ARG A 176 5.78 2.45 3.66
C ARG A 176 6.66 3.25 2.71
N LYS A 177 6.63 4.58 2.78
CA LYS A 177 7.47 5.44 1.94
C LYS A 177 8.97 5.30 2.22
N ILE A 178 9.35 4.91 3.43
CA ILE A 178 10.76 4.70 3.82
C ILE A 178 11.25 3.32 3.39
N LEU A 179 10.40 2.28 3.53
CA LEU A 179 10.79 0.88 3.36
C LEU A 179 10.40 0.26 2.01
N THR A 180 9.73 1.00 1.12
CA THR A 180 9.29 0.47 -0.18
C THR A 180 9.58 1.43 -1.33
N GLU A 181 9.71 0.87 -2.53
CA GLU A 181 9.79 1.61 -3.78
C GLU A 181 8.47 1.52 -4.56
N GLY A 182 8.28 2.44 -5.52
CA GLY A 182 7.10 2.43 -6.38
C GLY A 182 7.04 1.16 -7.25
N CYS A 183 5.83 0.66 -7.51
CA CYS A 183 5.67 -0.52 -8.37
C CYS A 183 6.16 -0.22 -9.80
N SER A 184 7.13 -0.99 -10.29
CA SER A 184 7.69 -0.82 -11.64
C SER A 184 6.73 -1.21 -12.77
N VAL A 185 5.64 -1.91 -12.45
CA VAL A 185 4.67 -2.41 -13.42
C VAL A 185 3.48 -1.45 -13.56
N CYS A 186 2.82 -1.11 -12.45
CA CYS A 186 1.62 -0.29 -12.47
C CYS A 186 1.85 1.17 -12.06
N SER A 187 3.08 1.51 -11.64
CA SER A 187 3.44 2.85 -11.14
C SER A 187 2.50 3.37 -10.05
N GLY A 188 1.93 2.46 -9.24
CA GLY A 188 1.03 2.79 -8.14
C GLY A 188 -0.46 2.81 -8.50
N SER A 189 -0.85 2.53 -9.75
CA SER A 189 -2.27 2.52 -10.16
C SER A 189 -3.08 1.36 -9.55
N GLY A 190 -2.41 0.29 -9.10
CA GLY A 190 -3.07 -0.90 -8.57
C GLY A 190 -3.65 -1.85 -9.62
N GLY A 191 -3.43 -1.60 -10.91
CA GLY A 191 -3.88 -2.46 -12.00
C GLY A 191 -3.07 -2.30 -13.28
N VAL A 192 -3.16 -3.30 -14.16
CA VAL A 192 -2.62 -3.26 -15.52
C VAL A 192 -3.74 -3.52 -16.51
N LYS A 193 -3.66 -2.94 -17.70
CA LYS A 193 -4.56 -3.19 -18.83
C LYS A 193 -4.64 -4.69 -19.13
N THR A 194 -5.83 -5.11 -19.52
CA THR A 194 -6.06 -6.44 -20.07
C THR A 194 -5.37 -6.57 -21.43
N LEU A 195 -5.09 -7.80 -21.87
CA LEU A 195 -4.50 -8.06 -23.17
C LEU A 195 -5.38 -7.52 -24.32
N ASP A 196 -6.71 -7.58 -24.18
CA ASP A 196 -7.65 -6.96 -25.12
C ASP A 196 -7.45 -5.44 -25.23
N ALA A 197 -7.32 -4.74 -24.10
CA ALA A 197 -7.13 -3.30 -24.11
C ALA A 197 -5.78 -2.93 -24.74
N VAL A 198 -4.73 -3.71 -24.45
CA VAL A 198 -3.41 -3.53 -25.07
C VAL A 198 -3.46 -3.84 -26.58
N PHE A 199 -4.17 -4.89 -26.99
CA PHE A 199 -4.38 -5.22 -28.40
C PHE A 199 -5.05 -4.07 -29.16
N MET A 200 -6.06 -3.42 -28.57
CA MET A 200 -6.68 -2.25 -29.19
C MET A 200 -5.72 -1.06 -29.30
N ASP A 201 -4.78 -0.90 -28.37
CA ASP A 201 -3.72 0.10 -28.48
C ASP A 201 -2.72 -0.25 -29.60
N VAL A 202 -2.34 -1.52 -29.73
CA VAL A 202 -1.55 -2.04 -30.85
C VAL A 202 -2.24 -1.74 -32.18
N TRP A 203 -3.53 -2.08 -32.31
CA TRP A 203 -4.34 -1.84 -33.50
C TRP A 203 -4.33 -0.37 -33.93
N ARG A 204 -4.58 0.54 -32.98
CA ARG A 204 -4.52 2.00 -33.25
C ARG A 204 -3.13 2.44 -33.67
N ARG A 205 -2.08 1.91 -33.03
CA ARG A 205 -0.69 2.27 -33.35
C ARG A 205 -0.30 1.77 -34.73
N VAL A 206 -0.58 0.52 -35.06
CA VAL A 206 -0.37 -0.06 -36.40
C VAL A 206 -1.08 0.79 -37.45
N SER A 207 -2.37 1.10 -37.27
CA SER A 207 -3.13 1.96 -38.18
C SER A 207 -2.46 3.31 -38.42
N LYS A 208 -1.95 3.95 -37.36
CA LYS A 208 -1.26 5.24 -37.45
C LYS A 208 0.05 5.13 -38.22
N VAL A 209 0.84 4.09 -37.96
CA VAL A 209 2.16 3.90 -38.58
C VAL A 209 2.03 3.52 -40.06
N THR A 210 1.13 2.60 -40.41
CA THR A 210 0.90 2.20 -41.81
C THR A 210 0.44 3.37 -42.66
N LYS A 211 -0.53 4.17 -42.18
CA LYS A 211 -1.01 5.38 -42.88
C LYS A 211 0.06 6.46 -43.01
N ALA A 212 0.85 6.70 -41.97
CA ALA A 212 1.84 7.78 -41.96
C ALA A 212 3.06 7.49 -42.84
N HIS A 213 3.51 6.24 -42.89
CA HIS A 213 4.75 5.86 -43.58
C HIS A 213 4.51 5.13 -44.91
N ASN A 214 3.25 4.81 -45.24
CA ASN A 214 2.86 4.02 -46.42
C ASN A 214 3.70 2.73 -46.57
N VAL A 215 3.90 2.03 -45.45
CA VAL A 215 4.72 0.82 -45.36
C VAL A 215 3.86 -0.43 -45.39
N LYS A 216 4.39 -1.49 -46.00
CA LYS A 216 3.76 -2.81 -46.07
C LYS A 216 4.40 -3.85 -45.14
N GLN A 217 5.48 -3.48 -44.44
CA GLN A 217 6.17 -4.35 -43.48
C GLN A 217 6.44 -3.57 -42.20
N LEU A 218 6.10 -4.20 -41.08
CA LEU A 218 6.27 -3.67 -39.74
C LEU A 218 6.94 -4.72 -38.86
N GLU A 219 7.72 -4.25 -37.90
CA GLU A 219 8.16 -5.04 -36.76
C GLU A 219 7.37 -4.58 -35.53
N LEU A 220 6.71 -5.51 -34.86
CA LEU A 220 5.95 -5.28 -33.64
C LEU A 220 6.72 -5.89 -32.46
N GLN A 221 7.36 -5.02 -31.68
CA GLN A 221 8.13 -5.37 -30.50
C GLN A 221 7.21 -5.44 -29.28
N VAL A 222 7.11 -6.61 -28.65
CA VAL A 222 6.10 -6.90 -27.59
C VAL A 222 6.66 -7.78 -26.47
N SER A 223 5.94 -7.85 -25.34
CA SER A 223 6.20 -8.84 -24.30
C SER A 223 5.81 -10.25 -24.75
N LEU A 224 6.27 -11.28 -24.03
CA LEU A 224 5.94 -12.68 -24.32
C LEU A 224 4.43 -12.92 -24.20
N GLU A 225 3.82 -12.38 -23.15
CA GLU A 225 2.39 -12.54 -22.89
C GLU A 225 1.52 -11.96 -24.02
N LEU A 226 1.91 -10.79 -24.56
CA LEU A 226 1.19 -10.18 -25.68
C LEU A 226 1.48 -10.91 -27.00
N MET A 227 2.69 -11.44 -27.19
CA MET A 227 3.02 -12.26 -28.35
C MET A 227 2.16 -13.52 -28.42
N ASP A 228 2.11 -14.28 -27.32
CA ASP A 228 1.29 -15.49 -27.21
C ASP A 228 -0.19 -15.16 -27.44
N TYR A 229 -0.66 -14.04 -26.87
CA TYR A 229 -2.02 -13.56 -27.08
C TYR A 229 -2.35 -13.28 -28.55
N LEU A 230 -1.47 -12.55 -29.25
CA LEU A 230 -1.64 -12.21 -30.67
C LEU A 230 -1.64 -13.43 -31.58
N GLN A 231 -0.88 -14.47 -31.21
CA GLN A 231 -0.74 -15.72 -31.95
C GLN A 231 -1.79 -16.77 -31.56
N SER A 232 -2.57 -16.54 -30.50
CA SER A 232 -3.56 -17.50 -30.04
C SER A 232 -4.75 -17.59 -31.01
N SER A 233 -5.16 -18.82 -31.34
CA SER A 233 -6.31 -19.21 -32.19
C SER A 233 -6.02 -19.46 -33.68
N THR A 234 -6.94 -20.19 -34.33
CA THR A 234 -6.89 -20.58 -35.76
C THR A 234 -7.08 -19.41 -36.72
N ASP A 235 -7.82 -18.38 -36.30
CA ASP A 235 -7.85 -17.06 -36.93
C ASP A 235 -7.12 -16.10 -35.97
N SER A 236 -5.80 -16.02 -36.09
CA SER A 236 -5.00 -15.28 -35.11
C SER A 236 -5.32 -13.78 -35.14
N LEU A 237 -5.28 -13.11 -33.97
CA LEU A 237 -5.47 -11.66 -33.89
C LEU A 237 -4.43 -10.89 -34.74
N LEU A 238 -3.25 -11.50 -34.91
CA LEU A 238 -2.21 -11.02 -35.82
C LEU A 238 -2.68 -10.99 -37.28
N GLU A 239 -3.28 -12.07 -37.78
CA GLU A 239 -3.83 -12.09 -39.15
C GLU A 239 -4.90 -11.03 -39.34
N GLY A 240 -5.76 -10.81 -38.33
CA GLY A 240 -6.74 -9.73 -38.35
C GLY A 240 -6.11 -8.35 -38.48
N LEU A 241 -4.99 -8.10 -37.79
CA LEU A 241 -4.21 -6.86 -37.92
C LEU A 241 -3.60 -6.70 -39.32
N GLU A 242 -2.96 -7.76 -39.82
CA GLU A 242 -2.29 -7.78 -41.13
C GLU A 242 -3.28 -7.53 -42.27
N GLN A 243 -4.41 -8.24 -42.27
CA GLN A 243 -5.48 -8.08 -43.25
C GLN A 243 -6.14 -6.70 -43.15
N GLY A 244 -6.42 -6.24 -41.92
CA GLY A 244 -7.08 -4.95 -41.69
C GLY A 244 -6.30 -3.74 -42.18
N PHE A 245 -4.96 -3.83 -42.24
CA PHE A 245 -4.09 -2.75 -42.67
C PHE A 245 -3.25 -3.04 -43.92
N ASN A 246 -3.44 -4.20 -44.56
CA ASN A 246 -2.71 -4.65 -45.74
C ASN A 246 -1.18 -4.53 -45.57
N CYS A 247 -0.68 -5.06 -44.45
CA CYS A 247 0.75 -5.09 -44.11
C CYS A 247 1.13 -6.45 -43.51
N ILE A 248 2.42 -6.80 -43.58
CA ILE A 248 3.01 -7.94 -42.89
C ILE A 248 3.62 -7.44 -41.58
N ILE A 249 3.38 -8.16 -40.49
CA ILE A 249 3.85 -7.82 -39.15
C ILE A 249 4.76 -8.94 -38.64
N GLU A 250 6.04 -8.63 -38.49
CA GLU A 250 7.00 -9.48 -37.79
C GLU A 250 6.93 -9.23 -36.29
N LEU A 251 6.63 -10.27 -35.51
CA LEU A 251 6.61 -10.18 -34.06
C LEU A 251 8.03 -10.34 -33.49
N ASN A 252 8.46 -9.39 -32.66
CA ASN A 252 9.75 -9.43 -31.99
C ASN A 252 9.57 -9.39 -30.46
N TYR A 253 10.05 -10.43 -29.77
CA TYR A 253 9.94 -10.52 -28.32
C TYR A 253 10.98 -9.64 -27.62
N GLN A 254 10.52 -8.80 -26.69
CA GLN A 254 11.35 -7.99 -25.83
C GLN A 254 11.23 -8.46 -24.37
N PRO A 255 12.25 -9.14 -23.80
CA PRO A 255 12.18 -9.74 -22.47
C PRO A 255 11.92 -8.77 -21.31
N ARG A 256 12.24 -7.49 -21.52
CA ARG A 256 12.09 -6.44 -20.50
C ARG A 256 10.82 -5.61 -20.68
N TYR A 257 10.01 -5.90 -21.70
CA TYR A 257 8.78 -5.16 -21.92
C TYR A 257 7.70 -5.67 -20.95
N PRO A 258 7.13 -4.81 -20.09
CA PRO A 258 5.91 -5.14 -19.40
C PRO A 258 4.76 -5.29 -20.40
N ARG A 259 3.66 -5.95 -20.00
CA ARG A 259 2.50 -6.25 -20.86
C ARG A 259 2.00 -5.06 -21.69
N GLU A 260 1.99 -3.86 -21.11
CA GLU A 260 1.47 -2.65 -21.77
C GLU A 260 2.48 -1.96 -22.70
N HIS A 261 3.74 -2.36 -22.67
CA HIS A 261 4.78 -1.78 -23.50
C HIS A 261 4.88 -2.54 -24.81
N PHE A 262 4.70 -1.82 -25.91
CA PHE A 262 4.98 -2.32 -27.25
C PHE A 262 5.51 -1.20 -28.12
N ASN A 263 6.17 -1.56 -29.22
CA ASN A 263 6.63 -0.61 -30.22
C ASN A 263 6.34 -1.12 -31.63
N VAL A 264 5.98 -0.22 -32.53
CA VAL A 264 5.68 -0.53 -33.94
C VAL A 264 6.69 0.20 -34.80
N VAL A 265 7.58 -0.57 -35.43
CA VAL A 265 8.70 -0.05 -36.21
C VAL A 265 8.45 -0.30 -37.70
N PRO A 266 8.46 0.73 -38.56
CA PRO A 266 8.43 0.52 -40.00
C PRO A 266 9.70 -0.16 -40.48
N VAL A 267 9.58 -1.29 -41.18
CA VAL A 267 10.72 -1.92 -41.84
C VAL A 267 10.96 -1.17 -43.15
N ARG A 268 12.07 -0.44 -43.25
CA ARG A 268 12.47 0.20 -44.51
C ARG A 268 13.10 -0.86 -45.40
N ALA A 269 12.60 -1.00 -46.63
CA ALA A 269 13.31 -1.76 -47.65
C ALA A 269 14.70 -1.13 -47.83
N ASN A 270 15.76 -1.90 -47.60
CA ASN A 270 17.11 -1.49 -47.98
C ASN A 270 17.08 -1.17 -49.48
N LYS A 271 17.45 0.08 -49.82
CA LYS A 271 17.69 0.49 -51.21
C LYS A 271 18.98 -0.12 -51.72
#